data_AF-M7X3C4-F1
#
_entry.id   AF-M7X3C4-F1
#
_cell.length_a   1.000
_cell.length_b   1.000
_cell.length_c   1.000
_cell.angle_alpha   90.00
_cell.angle_beta   90.00
_cell.angle_gamma   90.00
#
_symmetry.space_group_name_H-M   'P 1'
#
loop_
_entity.id
_entity.type
_entity.pdbx_description
1 polymer ?
#
loop_
_entity_poly.entity_id
_entity_poly.type
_entity_poly.pdbx_seq_one_letter_code
_entity_poly.pdbx_strand_id
1 'polypeptide(L)'
;MKGEEIKRFAPGSNVFISLRAFPVEDSNGNTAGRYITSQERIFVDSTFTWRPIELVLNKMPPEVEYLVVYLAMAPRTSGKVYFDDITLTVD
;
A
#
# COMPACT_ATOMS: atom_id res chain seq x y z
N MET A 1 -5.29 10.21 1.92
CA MET A 1 -5.07 10.13 0.46
C MET A 1 -6.20 10.83 -0.30
N LYS A 2 -5.89 11.50 -1.41
CA LYS A 2 -6.87 12.14 -2.31
C LYS A 2 -6.55 11.79 -3.77
N GLY A 3 -7.57 11.50 -4.57
CA GLY A 3 -7.46 11.30 -6.01
C GLY A 3 -8.09 12.44 -6.82
N GLU A 4 -7.47 12.80 -7.93
CA GLU A 4 -7.98 13.75 -8.92
C GLU A 4 -7.94 13.08 -10.30
N GLU A 5 -9.12 12.99 -10.95
CA GLU A 5 -9.28 12.39 -12.27
C GLU A 5 -8.71 10.97 -12.40
N ILE A 6 -8.87 10.15 -11.36
CA ILE A 6 -8.39 8.78 -11.36
C ILE A 6 -9.19 7.94 -12.36
N LYS A 7 -8.49 7.38 -13.35
CA LYS A 7 -9.04 6.44 -14.34
C LYS A 7 -8.33 5.10 -14.22
N ARG A 8 -9.12 4.02 -14.30
CA ARG A 8 -8.66 2.63 -14.20
C ARG A 8 -8.99 1.93 -15.51
N PHE A 9 -7.98 1.41 -16.22
CA PHE A 9 -8.17 0.83 -17.55
C PHE A 9 -8.14 -0.71 -17.56
N ALA A 10 -7.99 -1.36 -16.40
CA ALA A 10 -8.06 -2.82 -16.26
C ALA A 10 -8.48 -3.22 -14.84
N PRO A 11 -9.01 -4.44 -14.63
CA PRO A 11 -9.16 -5.02 -13.29
C PRO A 11 -7.83 -5.00 -12.52
N GLY A 12 -7.88 -4.68 -11.24
CA GLY A 12 -6.68 -4.58 -10.38
C GLY A 12 -5.82 -3.32 -10.58
N SER A 13 -6.11 -2.49 -11.59
CA SER A 13 -5.49 -1.18 -11.75
C SER A 13 -6.07 -0.19 -10.75
N ASN A 14 -5.26 0.24 -9.78
CA ASN A 14 -5.67 1.12 -8.70
C ASN A 14 -4.49 1.91 -8.13
N VAL A 15 -4.80 2.93 -7.34
CA VAL A 15 -3.86 3.58 -6.43
C VAL A 15 -3.87 2.85 -5.09
N PHE A 16 -2.72 2.57 -4.51
CA PHE A 16 -2.64 1.78 -3.29
C PHE A 16 -1.45 2.15 -2.40
N ILE A 17 -1.59 1.79 -1.13
CA ILE A 17 -0.49 1.75 -0.17
C ILE A 17 -0.14 0.28 0.05
N SER A 18 1.15 -0.02 0.17
CA SER A 18 1.64 -1.34 0.55
C SER A 18 2.73 -1.20 1.60
N LEU A 19 2.76 -2.11 2.56
CA LEU A 19 3.79 -2.21 3.59
C LEU A 19 4.46 -3.57 3.43
N ARG A 20 5.79 -3.59 3.38
CA ARG A 20 6.59 -4.81 3.28
C ARG A 20 7.66 -4.84 4.36
N ALA A 21 7.74 -5.95 5.08
CA ALA A 21 8.72 -6.18 6.12
C ALA A 21 9.87 -7.07 5.63
N PHE A 22 11.10 -6.70 6.00
CA PHE A 22 12.31 -7.42 5.61
C PHE A 22 13.34 -7.50 6.75
N PRO A 23 14.16 -8.55 6.75
CA PRO A 23 13.95 -9.81 6.06
C PRO A 23 12.76 -10.56 6.68
N VAL A 24 11.93 -11.21 5.87
CA VAL A 24 11.05 -12.27 6.34
C VAL A 24 11.13 -13.39 5.32
N GLU A 25 11.80 -14.46 5.72
CA GLU A 25 11.95 -15.66 4.93
C GLU A 25 10.81 -16.62 5.30
N ASP A 26 10.05 -17.09 4.32
CA ASP A 26 9.10 -18.18 4.58
C ASP A 26 9.82 -19.53 4.72
N SER A 27 9.08 -20.58 5.07
CA SER A 27 9.64 -21.93 5.24
C SER A 27 10.28 -22.52 3.97
N ASN A 28 10.07 -21.90 2.80
CA ASN A 28 10.62 -22.32 1.51
C ASN A 28 11.80 -21.45 1.05
N GLY A 29 12.30 -20.55 1.91
CA GLY A 29 13.40 -19.66 1.57
C GLY A 29 12.98 -18.41 0.79
N ASN A 30 11.69 -18.12 0.70
CA ASN A 30 11.20 -16.98 -0.07
C ASN A 30 11.34 -15.68 0.73
N THR A 31 12.08 -14.73 0.18
CA THR A 31 12.28 -13.38 0.74
C THR A 31 11.26 -12.37 0.20
N ALA A 32 10.17 -12.84 -0.42
CA ALA A 32 8.99 -12.03 -0.72
C ALA A 32 8.49 -11.23 0.50
N GLY A 33 8.90 -11.62 1.71
CA GLY A 33 8.64 -10.88 2.93
C GLY A 33 7.20 -11.06 3.38
N ARG A 34 6.88 -10.56 4.57
CA ARG A 34 5.48 -10.30 4.92
C ARG A 34 5.07 -8.97 4.32
N TYR A 35 3.96 -8.96 3.60
CA TYR A 35 3.42 -7.74 3.01
C TYR A 35 1.91 -7.62 3.24
N ILE A 36 1.43 -6.39 3.29
CA ILE A 36 0.01 -6.05 3.28
C ILE A 36 -0.22 -4.89 2.32
N THR A 37 -1.32 -4.92 1.56
CA THR A 37 -1.63 -3.90 0.55
C THR A 37 -3.10 -3.50 0.57
N SER A 38 -3.39 -2.24 0.23
CA SER A 38 -4.75 -1.73 0.03
C SER A 38 -5.27 -1.95 -1.39
N GLN A 39 -4.48 -2.53 -2.31
CA GLN A 39 -4.72 -2.50 -3.76
C GLN A 39 -6.11 -2.97 -4.20
N GLU A 40 -6.64 -4.02 -3.57
CA GLU A 40 -7.97 -4.56 -3.88
C GLU A 40 -9.03 -4.17 -2.84
N ARG A 41 -8.65 -3.40 -1.82
CA ARG A 41 -9.50 -3.07 -0.67
C ARG A 41 -10.06 -1.66 -0.74
N ILE A 42 -9.30 -0.72 -1.30
CA ILE A 42 -9.66 0.70 -1.32
C ILE A 42 -9.54 1.21 -2.74
N PHE A 43 -10.66 1.44 -3.40
CA PHE A 43 -10.68 2.10 -4.69
C PHE A 43 -10.71 3.60 -4.49
N VAL A 44 -9.63 4.26 -4.90
CA VAL A 44 -9.55 5.73 -4.89
C VAL A 44 -10.38 6.22 -6.05
N ASP A 45 -11.52 6.81 -5.74
CA ASP A 45 -12.38 7.46 -6.71
C ASP A 45 -11.93 8.92 -6.94
N SER A 46 -12.42 9.54 -8.02
CA SER A 46 -12.11 10.92 -8.40
C SER A 46 -12.81 11.96 -7.53
N THR A 47 -13.17 11.64 -6.28
CA THR A 47 -14.04 12.51 -5.46
C THR A 47 -13.35 13.77 -4.94
N PHE A 48 -12.08 14.02 -5.30
CA PHE A 48 -11.26 15.15 -4.83
C PHE A 48 -11.37 15.40 -3.32
N THR A 49 -11.69 14.36 -2.55
CA THR A 49 -11.94 14.38 -1.12
C THR A 49 -10.87 13.57 -0.42
N TRP A 50 -10.31 14.09 0.66
CA TRP A 50 -9.35 13.36 1.48
C TRP A 50 -10.03 12.19 2.18
N ARG A 51 -9.44 11.00 2.06
CA ARG A 51 -9.85 9.81 2.80
C ARG A 51 -8.68 9.24 3.59
N PRO A 52 -8.88 8.88 4.87
CA PRO A 52 -7.87 8.17 5.62
C PRO A 52 -7.70 6.76 5.04
N ILE A 53 -6.46 6.27 5.02
CA ILE A 53 -6.14 4.89 4.67
C ILE A 53 -5.25 4.36 5.77
N GLU A 54 -5.68 3.25 6.35
CA GLU A 54 -4.96 2.56 7.41
C GLU A 54 -4.60 1.15 6.93
N LEU A 55 -3.35 0.76 7.14
CA LEU A 55 -2.85 -0.59 6.90
C LEU A 55 -2.13 -1.08 8.14
N VAL A 56 -2.59 -2.21 8.66
CA VAL A 56 -2.03 -2.84 9.84
C VAL A 56 -1.40 -4.17 9.45
N LEU A 57 -0.07 -4.26 9.53
CA LEU A 57 0.64 -5.53 9.38
C LEU A 57 0.68 -6.24 10.73
N ASN A 58 -0.27 -7.14 10.95
CA ASN A 58 -0.34 -7.91 12.19
C ASN A 58 0.81 -8.93 12.29
N LYS A 59 1.32 -9.12 13.51
CA LYS A 59 2.38 -10.09 13.86
C LYS A 59 3.68 -9.83 13.08
N MET A 60 4.45 -8.85 13.51
CA MET A 60 5.80 -8.61 12.99
C MET A 60 6.78 -9.62 13.61
N PRO A 61 7.47 -10.45 12.80
CA PRO A 61 8.52 -11.33 13.32
C PRO A 61 9.69 -10.54 13.93
N PRO A 62 10.36 -11.05 14.97
CA PRO A 62 11.46 -10.34 15.63
C PRO A 62 12.69 -10.13 14.71
N GLU A 63 12.82 -10.91 13.65
CA GLU A 63 13.90 -10.82 12.66
C GLU A 63 13.72 -9.68 11.63
N VAL A 64 12.62 -8.93 11.69
CA VAL A 64 12.40 -7.78 10.80
C VAL A 64 13.34 -6.64 11.18
N GLU A 65 14.17 -6.22 10.22
CA GLU A 65 15.14 -5.14 10.39
C GLU A 65 14.60 -3.80 9.86
N TYR A 66 13.81 -3.83 8.78
CA TYR A 66 13.24 -2.62 8.20
C TYR A 66 11.89 -2.86 7.53
N LEU A 67 11.15 -1.75 7.41
CA LEU A 67 9.86 -1.68 6.74
C LEU A 67 9.98 -0.78 5.50
N VAL A 68 9.39 -1.21 4.39
CA VAL A 68 9.24 -0.39 3.19
C VAL A 68 7.77 -0.08 2.98
N VAL A 69 7.44 1.20 2.99
CA VAL A 69 6.10 1.71 2.64
C VAL A 69 6.11 2.15 1.19
N TYR A 70 5.28 1.53 0.37
CA TYR A 70 5.06 1.91 -1.01
C TYR A 70 3.78 2.72 -1.13
N LEU A 71 3.89 3.91 -1.69
CA LEU A 71 2.78 4.72 -2.17
C LEU A 71 2.78 4.59 -3.69
N ALA A 72 1.84 3.82 -4.24
CA ALA A 72 1.94 3.34 -5.61
C ALA A 72 0.68 3.61 -6.44
N MET A 73 0.91 3.82 -7.73
CA MET A 73 -0.11 3.80 -8.76
C MET A 73 0.15 2.57 -9.64
N ALA A 74 -0.78 1.63 -9.66
CA ALA A 74 -0.63 0.41 -10.45
C ALA A 74 -0.61 0.73 -11.95
N PRO A 75 0.01 -0.12 -12.79
CA PRO A 75 -0.06 0.00 -14.24
C PRO A 75 -1.50 0.15 -14.73
N ARG A 76 -1.69 0.88 -15.84
CA ARG A 76 -3.01 1.15 -16.42
C ARG A 76 -3.95 1.89 -15.45
N THR A 77 -3.38 2.77 -14.63
CA THR A 77 -4.07 3.80 -13.84
C THR A 77 -3.52 5.16 -14.24
N SER A 78 -4.36 6.19 -14.37
CA SER A 78 -3.93 7.56 -14.65
C SER A 78 -4.64 8.56 -13.75
N GLY A 79 -4.10 9.77 -13.67
CA GLY A 79 -4.64 10.88 -12.88
C GLY A 79 -3.58 11.40 -11.91
N LYS A 80 -3.99 12.15 -10.88
CA LYS A 80 -3.10 12.61 -9.83
C LYS A 80 -3.53 12.02 -8.49
N VAL A 81 -2.54 11.63 -7.69
CA VAL A 81 -2.74 11.18 -6.32
C VAL A 81 -1.95 12.08 -5.38
N TYR A 82 -2.58 12.42 -4.26
CA TYR A 82 -1.99 13.20 -3.20
C TYR A 82 -2.01 12.39 -1.89
N PHE A 83 -0.90 12.47 -1.16
CA PHE A 83 -0.72 11.85 0.14
C PHE A 83 -0.33 12.94 1.12
N ASP A 84 -0.86 12.85 2.34
CA ASP A 84 -0.56 13.77 3.43
C ASP A 84 -0.73 13.03 4.77
N ASP A 85 -0.13 13.57 5.83
CA ASP A 85 -0.18 13.06 7.22
C ASP A 85 0.21 11.57 7.34
N ILE A 86 1.29 11.16 6.67
CA ILE A 86 1.76 9.78 6.70
C ILE A 86 2.43 9.50 8.04
N THR A 87 1.82 8.60 8.82
CA THR A 87 2.35 8.14 10.10
C THR A 87 2.63 6.64 10.03
N LEU A 88 3.77 6.22 10.56
CA LEU A 88 4.11 4.82 10.79
C LEU A 88 4.29 4.62 12.29
N THR A 89 3.50 3.71 12.86
CA THR A 89 3.56 3.33 14.27
C THR A 89 3.96 1.86 14.37
N VAL A 90 4.85 1.55 15.31
CA VAL A 90 5.31 0.20 15.61
C VAL A 90 5.13 0.00 17.12
N ASP A 91 4.30 -0.98 17.48
CA ASP A 91 4.00 -1.36 18.87
C ASP A 91 4.63 -2.72 19.21
#